data_AF-A0AAE2ZMI4-F1
#
_entry.id   AF-A0AAE2ZMI4-F1
#
_cell.length_a   1.000
_cell.length_b   1.000
_cell.length_c   1.000
_cell.angle_alpha   90.00
_cell.angle_beta   90.00
_cell.angle_gamma   90.00
#
_symmetry.space_group_name_H-M   'P 1'
#
loop_
_entity.id
_entity.type
_entity.pdbx_description
1 polymer ?
#
loop_
_entity_poly.entity_id
_entity_poly.type
_entity_poly.pdbx_seq_one_letter_code
_entity_poly.pdbx_strand_id
1 'polypeptide(L)'
;MVKLVYFAWVRERIGKSEEEIVLPDSVTTIDDLLDHLKQRGEEYRNALEHSDVIRVALDHRHSQHDAAIGGASEIALFPPMTGG
;
A
#
# COMPACT_ATOMS: atom_id res chain seq x y z
N MET A 1 13.87 5.27 -2.84
CA MET A 1 12.64 5.60 -3.58
C MET A 1 11.99 4.29 -3.95
N VAL A 2 10.69 4.14 -3.73
CA VAL A 2 9.93 2.90 -3.97
C VAL A 2 8.76 3.21 -4.88
N LYS A 3 8.41 2.25 -5.74
CA LYS A 3 7.22 2.33 -6.57
C LYS A 3 6.02 1.75 -5.82
N LEU A 4 4.94 2.51 -5.70
CA LEU A 4 3.66 2.04 -5.22
C LEU A 4 2.72 1.80 -6.39
N VAL A 5 2.05 0.66 -6.41
CA VAL A 5 1.07 0.30 -7.43
C VAL A 5 -0.27 0.01 -6.75
N TYR A 6 -1.34 0.64 -7.23
CA TYR A 6 -2.66 0.57 -6.63
C TYR A 6 -3.65 -0.15 -7.55
N PHE A 7 -4.53 -0.97 -6.99
CA PHE A 7 -5.54 -1.71 -7.75
C PHE A 7 -6.96 -1.51 -7.20
N ALA A 8 -7.95 -1.77 -8.06
CA ALA A 8 -9.38 -1.75 -7.75
C ALA A 8 -9.79 -0.49 -6.94
N TRP A 9 -10.55 -0.64 -5.85
CA TRP A 9 -11.05 0.53 -5.11
C TRP A 9 -9.92 1.39 -4.53
N VAL A 10 -8.75 0.81 -4.23
CA VAL A 10 -7.61 1.55 -3.68
C VAL A 10 -7.13 2.56 -4.73
N ARG A 11 -6.95 2.10 -5.97
CA ARG A 11 -6.64 2.95 -7.12
C ARG A 11 -7.71 4.01 -7.36
N GLU A 12 -8.98 3.61 -7.36
CA GLU A 12 -10.11 4.50 -7.66
C GLU A 12 -10.24 5.61 -6.62
N ARG A 13 -10.04 5.29 -5.34
CA ARG A 13 -10.11 6.26 -4.24
C ARG A 13 -8.89 7.17 -4.20
N ILE A 14 -7.68 6.64 -4.42
CA ILE A 14 -6.44 7.44 -4.48
C ILE A 14 -6.39 8.30 -5.76
N GLY A 15 -7.03 7.85 -6.84
CA GLY A 15 -7.02 8.54 -8.14
C GLY A 15 -5.71 8.35 -8.92
N LYS A 16 -4.84 7.43 -8.48
CA LYS A 16 -3.56 7.10 -9.13
C LYS A 16 -3.43 5.60 -9.31
N SER A 17 -2.96 5.17 -10.47
CA SER A 17 -2.58 3.77 -10.72
C SER A 17 -1.26 3.38 -10.08
N GLU A 18 -0.31 4.32 -10.05
CA GLU A 18 1.00 4.14 -9.43
C GLU A 18 1.61 5.50 -9.07
N GLU A 19 2.60 5.49 -8.18
CA GLU A 19 3.45 6.64 -7.89
C GLU A 19 4.80 6.20 -7.31
N GLU A 20 5.81 7.06 -7.39
CA GLU A 20 7.09 6.85 -6.72
C GLU A 20 7.18 7.75 -5.48
N ILE A 21 7.55 7.17 -4.35
CA ILE A 21 7.72 7.92 -3.10
C ILE A 21 9.03 7.59 -2.40
N VAL A 22 9.47 8.53 -1.56
CA VAL A 22 10.55 8.31 -0.60
C VAL A 22 9.91 7.92 0.72
N LEU A 23 10.19 6.71 1.19
CA LEU A 23 9.76 6.28 2.52
C LEU A 23 10.70 6.85 3.58
N PRO A 24 10.18 7.37 4.70
CA PRO A 24 11.00 7.74 5.83
C PRO A 24 11.58 6.49 6.51
N ASP A 25 12.70 6.63 7.20
CA ASP A 25 13.38 5.51 7.89
C ASP A 25 12.52 4.84 8.97
N SER A 26 11.46 5.51 9.43
CA SER A 26 10.48 4.96 10.37
C SER A 26 9.53 3.94 9.75
N VAL A 27 9.42 3.88 8.42
CA VAL A 27 8.53 2.94 7.72
C VAL A 27 9.31 1.67 7.41
N THR A 28 9.16 0.67 8.29
CA THR A 28 9.94 -0.57 8.23
C THR A 28 9.10 -1.77 7.83
N THR A 29 7.81 -1.75 8.15
CA THR A 29 6.83 -2.81 7.88
C THR A 29 5.71 -2.32 6.97
N ILE A 30 4.94 -3.26 6.44
CA ILE A 30 3.76 -2.92 5.64
C ILE A 30 2.73 -2.12 6.47
N ASP A 31 2.52 -2.46 7.74
CA ASP A 31 1.66 -1.68 8.62
C ASP A 31 2.13 -0.23 8.74
N ASP A 32 3.43 -0.01 8.96
CA ASP A 32 4.00 1.35 9.00
C ASP A 32 3.73 2.10 7.69
N LEU A 33 3.80 1.42 6.55
CA LEU A 33 3.52 2.00 5.24
C LEU A 33 2.06 2.38 5.10
N LEU A 34 1.12 1.52 5.48
CA LEU A 34 -0.30 1.81 5.40
C LEU A 34 -0.65 3.02 6.27
N ASP A 35 -0.09 3.09 7.47
CA ASP A 35 -0.29 4.22 8.38
C ASP A 35 0.38 5.51 7.87
N HIS A 36 1.57 5.41 7.27
CA HIS A 36 2.21 6.53 6.60
C HIS A 36 1.35 7.05 5.44
N LEU A 37 0.80 6.17 4.60
CA LEU A 37 -0.04 6.55 3.47
C LEU A 37 -1.32 7.24 3.91
N LYS A 38 -1.99 6.77 4.97
CA LYS A 38 -3.19 7.42 5.54
C LYS A 38 -2.96 8.88 5.93
N GLN A 39 -1.72 9.25 6.25
CA GLN A 39 -1.35 10.63 6.65
C GLN A 39 -1.11 11.56 5.45
N ARG A 40 -1.04 11.05 4.21
CA ARG A 40 -0.70 11.86 3.03
C ARG A 40 -1.87 12.68 2.47
N GLY A 41 -3.11 12.34 2.80
CA GLY A 41 -4.30 13.03 2.29
C GLY A 41 -5.60 12.30 2.59
N GLU A 42 -6.73 12.98 2.37
CA GLU A 42 -8.05 12.40 2.59
C GLU A 42 -8.33 11.22 1.65
N GLU A 43 -7.86 11.28 0.41
CA GLU A 43 -7.98 10.21 -0.58
C GLU A 43 -7.33 8.91 -0.11
N TYR A 44 -6.13 8.98 0.50
CA TYR A 44 -5.44 7.81 1.04
C TYR A 44 -6.14 7.28 2.28
N ARG A 45 -6.56 8.17 3.18
CA ARG A 45 -7.31 7.79 4.38
C ARG A 45 -8.60 7.05 4.03
N ASN A 46 -9.34 7.53 3.03
CA ASN A 46 -10.57 6.89 2.55
C ASN A 46 -10.27 5.59 1.78
N ALA A 47 -9.17 5.52 1.03
CA ALA A 47 -8.74 4.30 0.34
C ALA A 47 -8.36 3.18 1.30
N LEU A 48 -7.75 3.53 2.43
CA LEU A 48 -7.19 2.64 3.43
C LEU A 48 -8.02 2.59 4.72
N GLU A 49 -9.29 3.01 4.67
CA GLU A 49 -10.22 2.98 5.82
C GLU A 49 -10.34 1.57 6.42
N HIS A 50 -10.38 0.56 5.55
CA HIS A 50 -10.36 -0.87 5.91
C HIS A 50 -8.97 -1.45 5.63
N SER A 51 -7.93 -0.90 6.26
CA SER A 51 -6.55 -1.33 6.04
C SER A 51 -6.31 -2.80 6.40
N ASP A 52 -7.08 -3.35 7.34
CA ASP A 52 -7.01 -4.73 7.80
C ASP A 52 -7.28 -5.77 6.69
N VAL A 53 -8.09 -5.41 5.69
CA VAL A 53 -8.38 -6.31 4.57
C VAL A 53 -7.50 -6.07 3.36
N ILE A 54 -6.74 -4.97 3.32
CA ILE A 54 -5.84 -4.68 2.20
C ILE A 54 -4.79 -5.78 2.12
N ARG A 55 -4.54 -6.26 0.91
CA ARG A 55 -3.48 -7.20 0.62
C ARG A 55 -2.33 -6.43 -0.01
N VAL A 56 -1.13 -6.84 0.37
CA VAL A 56 0.10 -6.19 -0.09
C VAL A 56 1.02 -7.23 -0.71
N ALA A 57 1.69 -6.84 -1.80
CA ALA A 57 2.78 -7.61 -2.37
C ALA A 57 4.04 -6.77 -2.45
N LEU A 58 5.15 -7.34 -1.98
CA LEU A 58 6.50 -6.77 -2.07
C LEU A 58 7.23 -7.49 -3.22
N ASP A 59 7.67 -6.75 -4.24
CA ASP A 59 8.32 -7.28 -5.44
C ASP A 59 7.59 -8.51 -6.01
N HIS A 60 6.29 -8.34 -6.27
CA HIS A 60 5.38 -9.35 -6.83
C HIS A 60 5.10 -10.58 -5.94
N ARG A 61 5.47 -10.53 -4.65
CA ARG A 61 5.17 -11.60 -3.68
C ARG A 61 4.27 -11.10 -2.58
N HIS A 62 3.18 -11.82 -2.32
CA HIS A 62 2.27 -11.50 -1.23
C HIS A 62 2.99 -11.56 0.11
N SER A 63 2.72 -10.56 0.94
CA SER A 63 3.32 -10.41 2.27
C SER A 63 2.26 -10.09 3.31
N GLN A 64 2.53 -10.47 4.56
CA GLN A 64 1.71 -10.10 5.70
C GLN A 64 2.00 -8.66 6.13
N HIS A 65 1.08 -8.06 6.87
CA HIS A 65 1.19 -6.67 7.32
C HIS A 65 2.40 -6.40 8.23
N ASP A 66 2.85 -7.39 8.98
CA ASP A 66 4.04 -7.33 9.83
C ASP A 66 5.36 -7.57 9.07
N ALA A 67 5.29 -7.94 7.79
CA ALA A 67 6.48 -8.21 7.00
C ALA A 67 7.29 -6.93 6.76
N ALA A 68 8.60 -7.06 6.89
CA ALA A 68 9.52 -5.97 6.61
C ALA A 68 9.47 -5.58 5.13
N ILE A 69 9.33 -4.29 4.85
CA ILE A 69 9.44 -3.74 3.48
C ILE A 69 10.86 -3.89 2.96
N GLY A 70 11.84 -3.67 3.84
CA GLY A 70 13.26 -3.80 3.52
C GLY A 70 13.65 -2.95 2.30
N GLY A 71 14.33 -3.57 1.34
CA GLY A 71 14.77 -2.93 0.09
C GLY A 71 13.82 -3.13 -1.09
N ALA A 72 12.52 -3.38 -0.84
CA ALA A 72 11.55 -3.60 -1.91
C ALA A 72 11.54 -2.44 -2.91
N SER A 73 11.56 -2.77 -4.19
CA SER A 73 11.55 -1.80 -5.28
C SER A 73 10.13 -1.43 -5.70
N GLU A 74 9.21 -2.39 -5.60
CA GLU A 74 7.79 -2.22 -5.91
C GLU A 74 6.92 -2.79 -4.78
N ILE A 75 5.90 -2.04 -4.39
CA ILE A 75 4.89 -2.43 -3.42
C ILE A 75 3.51 -2.25 -4.05
N ALA A 76 2.77 -3.35 -4.17
CA ALA A 76 1.41 -3.35 -4.70
C ALA A 76 0.39 -3.40 -3.56
N LEU A 77 -0.59 -2.49 -3.56
CA LEU A 77 -1.71 -2.46 -2.64
C LEU A 77 -3.00 -2.77 -3.39
N PHE A 78 -3.71 -3.80 -2.95
CA PHE A 78 -4.95 -4.22 -3.58
C PHE A 78 -5.93 -4.76 -2.54
N PRO A 79 -7.23 -4.53 -2.73
CA PRO A 79 -8.23 -5.08 -1.83
C PRO A 79 -8.33 -6.60 -1.95
N PRO A 80 -9.03 -7.27 -1.02
CA PRO A 80 -9.35 -8.68 -1.21
C PRO A 80 -10.16 -8.81 -2.50
N MET A 81 -9.75 -9.73 -3.36
CA MET A 81 -10.51 -10.04 -4.58
C MET A 81 -11.87 -10.58 -4.13
N THR A 82 -12.95 -9.83 -4.39
CA THR A 82 -14.31 -10.36 -4.29
C THR A 82 -14.52 -11.25 -5.51
N GLY A 83 -14.16 -12.51 -5.37
CA GLY A 83 -14.41 -13.52 -6.39
C GLY A 83 -15.91 -13.68 -6.63
N GLY A 84 -16.32 -13.54 -7.88
CA GLY A 84 -17.38 -14.34 -8.47
C GLY A 84 -16.80 -15.61 -9.06
#